data_AF-A0A418VSE6-F1
#
_entry.id   AF-A0A418VSE6-F1
#
_cell.length_a   1.000
_cell.length_b   1.000
_cell.length_c   1.000
_cell.angle_alpha   90.00
_cell.angle_beta   90.00
_cell.angle_gamma   90.00
#
_symmetry.space_group_name_H-M   'P 1'
#
loop_
_entity.id
_entity.type
_entity.pdbx_description
1 polymer ?
#
loop_
_entity_poly.entity_id
_entity_poly.type
_entity_poly.pdbx_seq_one_letter_code
_entity_poly.pdbx_strand_id
1 'polypeptide(L)'
;MTRSSDGFSLIEVLAALVVLALVLGGAWRVIDVSLNAARVAAQRARAVALAEATLAEAMAREPARPGDWTGEGMDGMRWSLAVRPQTGGALPFVPPRGVAAYAVTVTVRWDGARSLTLSSLKLGKPA
;
A
#
# COMPACT_ATOMS: atom_id res chain seq x y z
N MET A 1 11.40 71.40 -9.35
CA MET A 1 10.77 70.09 -9.10
C MET A 1 11.89 69.08 -8.86
N THR A 2 12.32 68.90 -7.61
CA THR A 2 13.34 67.91 -7.25
C THR A 2 12.63 66.60 -6.93
N ARG A 3 12.80 65.58 -7.78
CA ARG A 3 12.39 64.21 -7.44
C ARG A 3 13.30 63.72 -6.33
N SER A 4 12.74 63.39 -5.17
CA SER A 4 13.42 62.59 -4.17
C SER A 4 13.58 61.18 -4.74
N SER A 5 14.81 60.75 -4.94
CA SER A 5 15.12 59.34 -5.19
C SER A 5 14.95 58.62 -3.86
N ASP A 6 13.83 57.93 -3.66
CA ASP A 6 13.63 57.06 -2.51
C ASP A 6 14.56 55.85 -2.66
N GLY A 7 15.74 55.96 -2.08
CA GLY A 7 16.71 54.87 -2.02
C GLY A 7 16.16 53.73 -1.16
N PHE A 8 16.31 52.49 -1.66
CA PHE A 8 15.93 51.27 -0.96
C PHE A 8 16.52 51.27 0.46
N SER A 9 15.67 51.22 1.47
CA SER A 9 16.13 51.28 2.86
C SER A 9 16.74 49.94 3.27
N LEU A 10 17.76 49.95 4.15
CA LEU A 10 18.35 48.72 4.71
C LEU A 10 17.28 47.83 5.36
N ILE A 11 16.25 48.44 5.97
CA ILE A 11 15.13 47.72 6.57
C ILE A 11 14.30 46.98 5.53
N GLU A 12 14.23 47.47 4.28
CA GLU A 12 13.45 46.90 3.21
C GLU A 12 14.12 45.63 2.64
N VAL A 13 15.44 45.65 2.48
CA VAL A 13 16.22 44.44 2.12
C VAL A 13 16.08 43.37 3.20
N LEU A 14 16.17 43.77 4.47
CA LEU A 14 15.98 42.84 5.60
C LEU A 14 14.54 42.29 5.62
N ALA A 15 13.54 43.13 5.42
CA ALA A 15 12.14 42.70 5.35
C ALA A 15 11.92 41.71 4.18
N ALA A 16 12.48 42.00 3.01
CA ALA A 16 12.40 41.11 1.84
C ALA A 16 13.09 39.75 2.10
N LEU A 17 14.25 39.75 2.76
CA LEU A 17 14.94 38.52 3.16
C LEU A 17 14.14 37.71 4.18
N VAL A 18 13.48 38.36 5.14
CA VAL A 18 12.60 37.69 6.10
C VAL A 18 11.40 37.06 5.40
N VAL A 19 10.72 37.79 4.52
CA VAL A 19 9.60 37.26 3.74
C VAL A 19 10.05 36.09 2.86
N LEU A 20 11.19 36.23 2.18
CA LEU A 20 11.77 35.16 1.37
C LEU A 20 12.06 33.91 2.22
N ALA A 21 12.67 34.07 3.39
CA ALA A 21 12.96 32.95 4.29
C ALA A 21 11.68 32.23 4.75
N LEU A 22 10.61 32.98 5.05
CA LEU A 22 9.31 32.40 5.40
C LEU A 22 8.68 31.64 4.25
N VAL A 23 8.71 32.20 3.03
CA VAL A 23 8.18 31.56 1.83
C VAL A 23 8.94 30.27 1.52
N LEU A 24 10.28 30.32 1.53
CA LEU A 24 11.12 29.14 1.30
C LEU A 24 10.87 28.08 2.38
N GLY A 25 10.80 28.46 3.65
CA GLY A 25 10.48 27.54 4.74
C GLY A 25 9.12 26.87 4.56
N GLY A 26 8.11 27.62 4.10
CA GLY A 26 6.80 27.07 3.73
C GLY A 26 6.88 26.10 2.55
N ALA A 27 7.62 26.45 1.49
CA ALA A 27 7.80 25.61 0.31
C ALA A 27 8.50 24.29 0.63
N TRP A 28 9.54 24.30 1.47
CA TRP A 28 10.24 23.10 1.92
C TRP A 28 9.30 22.09 2.59
N ARG A 29 8.40 22.57 3.47
CA ARG A 29 7.42 21.70 4.12
C ARG A 29 6.49 21.00 3.13
N VAL A 30 6.09 21.68 2.06
CA VAL A 30 5.24 21.08 1.01
C VAL A 30 5.99 19.98 0.25
N ILE A 31 7.28 20.19 -0.04
CA ILE A 31 8.14 19.20 -0.69
C ILE A 31 8.27 17.96 0.20
N ASP A 32 8.55 18.13 1.49
CA ASP A 32 8.70 17.01 2.44
C ASP A 32 7.43 16.18 2.56
N VAL A 33 6.27 16.84 2.68
CA VAL A 33 4.97 16.16 2.72
C VAL A 33 4.73 15.36 1.43
N SER A 34 5.05 15.96 0.28
CA SER A 34 4.85 15.31 -1.03
C SER A 34 5.76 14.10 -1.20
N LEU A 35 7.03 14.20 -0.82
CA LEU A 35 7.98 13.08 -0.87
C LEU A 35 7.59 11.95 0.09
N ASN A 36 7.13 12.29 1.30
CA ASN A 36 6.65 11.29 2.25
C ASN A 36 5.39 10.57 1.73
N ALA A 37 4.44 11.32 1.18
CA ALA A 37 3.24 10.76 0.56
C ALA A 37 3.59 9.79 -0.58
N ALA A 38 4.52 10.17 -1.45
CA ALA A 38 5.01 9.32 -2.54
C ALA A 38 5.67 8.03 -2.02
N ARG A 39 6.48 8.11 -0.95
CA ARG A 39 7.09 6.94 -0.32
C ARG A 39 6.05 5.97 0.25
N VAL A 40 5.05 6.50 0.97
CA VAL A 40 3.96 5.68 1.53
C VAL A 40 3.14 5.01 0.42
N ALA A 41 2.84 5.73 -0.66
CA ALA A 41 2.13 5.18 -1.81
C ALA A 41 2.94 4.06 -2.49
N ALA A 42 4.24 4.27 -2.69
CA ALA A 42 5.13 3.26 -3.28
C ALA A 42 5.22 2.00 -2.40
N GLN A 43 5.33 2.14 -1.08
CA GLN A 43 5.36 1.01 -0.15
C GLN A 43 4.04 0.22 -0.19
N ARG A 44 2.90 0.92 -0.26
CA ARG A 44 1.58 0.26 -0.40
C ARG A 44 1.45 -0.48 -1.74
N ALA A 45 1.90 0.12 -2.84
CA ALA A 45 1.87 -0.53 -4.15
C ALA A 45 2.68 -1.83 -4.17
N ARG A 46 3.86 -1.85 -3.54
CA ARG A 46 4.67 -3.06 -3.37
C ARG A 46 3.96 -4.13 -2.52
N ALA A 47 3.30 -3.72 -1.43
CA ALA A 47 2.53 -4.65 -0.60
C ALA A 47 1.34 -5.27 -1.36
N VAL A 48 0.65 -4.49 -2.20
CA VAL A 48 -0.40 -4.99 -3.10
C VAL A 48 0.17 -5.99 -4.10
N ALA A 49 1.26 -5.64 -4.79
CA ALA A 49 1.89 -6.53 -5.77
C ALA A 49 2.35 -7.86 -5.13
N LEU A 50 2.90 -7.83 -3.92
CA LEU A 50 3.24 -9.03 -3.17
C LEU A 50 2.00 -9.86 -2.82
N ALA A 51 0.92 -9.23 -2.37
CA ALA A 51 -0.32 -9.92 -2.05
C ALA A 51 -0.93 -10.59 -3.29
N GLU A 52 -0.95 -9.88 -4.42
CA GLU A 52 -1.46 -10.38 -5.70
C GLU A 52 -0.61 -11.52 -6.25
N ALA A 53 0.72 -11.42 -6.19
CA ALA A 53 1.62 -12.49 -6.61
C ALA A 53 1.40 -13.77 -5.78
N THR A 54 1.39 -13.65 -4.44
CA THR A 54 1.14 -14.78 -3.54
C THR A 54 -0.25 -15.38 -3.76
N LEU A 55 -1.26 -14.54 -4.01
CA LEU A 55 -2.61 -15.01 -4.32
C LEU A 55 -2.63 -15.76 -5.66
N ALA A 56 -2.02 -15.21 -6.71
CA ALA A 56 -1.94 -15.83 -8.02
C ALA A 56 -1.25 -17.20 -7.96
N GLU A 57 -0.15 -17.32 -7.22
CA GLU A 57 0.51 -18.60 -6.96
C GLU A 57 -0.42 -19.61 -6.27
N ALA A 58 -1.13 -19.18 -5.23
CA ALA A 58 -2.09 -20.03 -4.53
C ALA A 58 -3.25 -20.47 -5.45
N MET A 59 -3.70 -19.58 -6.33
CA MET A 59 -4.73 -19.86 -7.33
C MET A 59 -4.25 -20.80 -8.44
N ALA A 60 -2.97 -20.78 -8.80
CA ALA A 60 -2.39 -21.69 -9.80
C ALA A 60 -2.10 -23.12 -9.28
N ARG A 61 -1.94 -23.33 -7.97
CA ARG A 61 -1.61 -24.65 -7.40
C ARG A 61 -2.78 -25.64 -7.43
N GLU A 62 -2.67 -26.76 -8.13
CA GLU A 62 -3.65 -27.85 -8.06
C GLU A 62 -3.08 -29.12 -7.42
N PRO A 63 -3.85 -29.86 -6.58
CA PRO A 63 -5.20 -29.54 -6.10
C PRO A 63 -5.21 -28.45 -5.02
N ALA A 64 -6.38 -27.86 -4.77
CA ALA A 64 -6.57 -26.90 -3.67
C ALA A 64 -6.43 -27.63 -2.33
N ARG A 65 -5.34 -27.35 -1.61
CA ARG A 65 -5.07 -27.94 -0.30
C ARG A 65 -5.34 -26.90 0.79
N PRO A 66 -6.18 -27.21 1.79
CA PRO A 66 -6.26 -26.40 3.01
C PRO A 66 -4.89 -26.31 3.70
N GLY A 67 -4.63 -25.16 4.32
CA GLY A 67 -3.40 -24.96 5.07
C GLY A 67 -3.07 -23.50 5.31
N ASP A 68 -1.96 -23.29 6.00
CA ASP A 68 -1.38 -21.98 6.26
C ASP A 68 0.06 -21.97 5.77
N TRP A 69 0.43 -20.88 5.11
CA TRP A 69 1.78 -20.63 4.67
C TRP A 69 2.17 -19.21 5.04
N THR A 70 3.44 -19.04 5.36
CA THR A 70 4.01 -17.74 5.65
C THR A 70 5.33 -17.61 4.93
N GLY A 71 5.71 -16.38 4.61
CA GLY A 71 7.02 -16.11 4.07
C GLY A 71 7.39 -14.65 4.20
N GLU A 72 8.64 -14.37 3.84
CA GLU A 72 9.16 -13.03 3.76
C GLU A 72 9.11 -12.57 2.30
N GLY A 73 8.67 -11.34 2.09
CA GLY A 73 8.77 -10.63 0.84
C GLY A 73 9.97 -9.67 0.87
N MET A 74 10.06 -8.84 -0.17
CA MET A 74 11.06 -7.78 -0.20
C MET A 74 10.77 -6.69 0.84
N ASP A 75 11.76 -5.85 1.14
CA ASP A 75 11.63 -4.66 2.00
C ASP A 75 11.11 -4.93 3.42
N GLY A 76 11.40 -6.13 3.97
CA GLY A 76 10.96 -6.52 5.32
C GLY A 76 9.46 -6.79 5.44
N MET A 77 8.75 -6.92 4.32
CA MET A 77 7.34 -7.31 4.32
C MET A 77 7.21 -8.80 4.63
N ARG A 78 6.18 -9.18 5.38
CA ARG A 78 5.85 -10.58 5.66
C ARG A 78 4.46 -10.89 5.14
N TRP A 79 4.31 -12.00 4.45
CA TRP A 79 3.03 -12.45 3.95
C TRP A 79 2.58 -13.72 4.67
N SER A 80 1.27 -13.87 4.81
CA SER A 80 0.61 -15.07 5.29
C SER A 80 -0.54 -15.43 4.36
N LEU A 81 -0.59 -16.67 3.92
CA LEU A 81 -1.63 -17.26 3.09
C LEU A 81 -2.39 -18.27 3.93
N ALA A 82 -3.72 -18.14 3.99
CA ALA A 82 -4.62 -19.10 4.61
C ALA A 82 -5.59 -19.63 3.57
N VAL A 83 -5.63 -20.96 3.41
CA VAL A 83 -6.62 -21.65 2.58
C VAL A 83 -7.53 -22.45 3.49
N ARG A 84 -8.84 -22.22 3.39
CA ARG A 84 -9.85 -22.88 4.20
C ARG A 84 -10.99 -23.42 3.32
N PRO A 85 -11.55 -24.61 3.62
CA PRO A 85 -12.78 -25.05 2.97
C PRO A 85 -13.90 -24.03 3.19
N GLN A 86 -14.62 -23.70 2.13
CA GLN A 86 -15.79 -22.84 2.19
C GLN A 86 -17.04 -23.71 2.38
N THR A 87 -17.39 -24.00 3.63
CA THR A 87 -18.51 -24.87 4.01
C THR A 87 -19.75 -24.11 4.51
N GLY A 88 -19.70 -22.77 4.56
CA GLY A 88 -20.81 -21.92 5.02
C GLY A 88 -20.94 -20.62 4.22
N GLY A 89 -22.15 -20.06 4.21
CA GLY A 89 -22.48 -18.86 3.43
C GLY A 89 -23.03 -19.18 2.03
N ALA A 90 -23.88 -18.29 1.51
CA ALA A 90 -24.38 -18.41 0.15
C ALA A 90 -23.20 -18.17 -0.81
N LEU A 91 -22.70 -19.24 -1.43
CA LEU A 91 -21.89 -19.11 -2.63
C LEU A 91 -22.77 -18.44 -3.70
N PRO A 92 -22.23 -17.50 -4.50
CA PRO A 92 -22.98 -16.89 -5.59
C PRO A 92 -23.32 -17.88 -6.72
N PHE A 93 -22.89 -19.15 -6.59
CA PHE A 93 -23.13 -20.24 -7.51
C PHE A 93 -23.19 -21.58 -6.76
N VAL A 94 -23.73 -22.61 -7.39
CA VAL A 94 -23.72 -23.99 -6.87
C VAL A 94 -22.53 -24.74 -7.48
N PRO A 95 -21.59 -25.27 -6.67
CA PRO A 95 -20.48 -26.05 -7.20
C PRO A 95 -20.97 -27.33 -7.90
N PRO A 96 -20.36 -27.75 -9.03
CA PRO A 96 -20.61 -29.05 -9.63
C PRO A 96 -20.33 -30.19 -8.64
N ARG A 97 -20.98 -31.35 -8.86
CA ARG A 97 -20.70 -32.55 -8.05
C ARG A 97 -19.20 -32.91 -8.12
N GLY A 98 -18.59 -33.16 -6.97
CA GLY A 98 -17.17 -33.46 -6.87
C GLY A 98 -16.23 -32.24 -6.89
N VAL A 99 -16.76 -31.02 -6.81
CA VAL A 99 -16.00 -29.78 -6.69
C VAL A 99 -16.31 -29.13 -5.34
N ALA A 100 -15.27 -28.76 -4.60
CA ALA A 100 -15.36 -28.00 -3.36
C ALA A 100 -14.86 -26.56 -3.58
N ALA A 101 -15.41 -25.63 -2.79
CA ALA A 101 -14.95 -24.25 -2.74
C ALA A 101 -13.99 -24.05 -1.57
N TYR A 102 -12.99 -23.21 -1.78
CA TYR A 102 -11.98 -22.85 -0.79
C TYR A 102 -11.83 -21.33 -0.76
N ALA A 103 -11.89 -20.74 0.44
CA ALA A 103 -11.50 -19.36 0.66
C ALA A 103 -9.97 -19.28 0.73
N VAL A 104 -9.39 -18.40 -0.08
CA VAL A 104 -7.96 -18.14 -0.16
C VAL A 104 -7.74 -16.71 0.30
N THR A 105 -7.10 -16.54 1.45
CA THR A 105 -6.87 -15.22 2.07
C THR A 105 -5.37 -14.97 2.18
N VAL A 106 -4.89 -13.90 1.57
CA VAL A 106 -3.50 -13.44 1.66
C VAL A 106 -3.47 -12.17 2.48
N THR A 107 -2.62 -12.13 3.50
CA THR A 107 -2.36 -10.93 4.31
C THR A 107 -0.88 -10.57 4.24
N VAL A 108 -0.58 -9.34 3.83
CA VAL A 108 0.77 -8.78 3.84
C VAL A 108 0.87 -7.79 4.99
N ARG A 109 1.93 -7.89 5.79
CA ARG A 109 2.23 -6.99 6.91
C ARG A 109 3.58 -6.32 6.70
N TRP A 110 3.64 -5.02 7.01
CA TRP A 110 4.87 -4.23 6.94
C TRP A 110 4.87 -3.15 8.03
N ASP A 111 6.06 -2.61 8.32
CA ASP A 111 6.23 -1.48 9.25
C ASP A 111 5.62 -1.73 10.65
N GLY A 112 5.59 -3.00 11.08
CA GLY A 112 5.06 -3.45 12.38
C GLY A 112 3.54 -3.40 12.56
N ALA A 113 2.88 -2.35 12.06
CA ALA A 113 1.46 -2.07 12.30
C ALA A 113 0.59 -2.07 11.05
N ARG A 114 1.18 -1.96 9.85
CA ARG A 114 0.41 -1.86 8.61
C ARG A 114 0.15 -3.25 8.02
N SER A 115 -1.07 -3.44 7.55
CA SER A 115 -1.47 -4.68 6.89
C SER A 115 -2.41 -4.42 5.72
N LEU A 116 -2.38 -5.35 4.77
CA LEU A 116 -3.29 -5.43 3.63
C LEU A 116 -3.74 -6.87 3.51
N THR A 117 -5.04 -7.08 3.27
CA THR A 117 -5.60 -8.41 3.06
C THR A 117 -6.34 -8.46 1.73
N LEU A 118 -6.05 -9.49 0.93
CA LEU A 118 -6.80 -9.88 -0.26
C LEU A 118 -7.46 -11.22 0.01
N SER A 119 -8.70 -11.38 -0.45
CA SER A 119 -9.45 -12.63 -0.36
C SER A 119 -9.99 -13.01 -1.73
N SER A 120 -9.99 -14.31 -2.01
CA SER A 120 -10.55 -14.88 -3.23
C SER A 120 -11.18 -16.24 -2.95
N LEU A 121 -11.96 -16.72 -3.91
CA LEU A 121 -12.58 -18.04 -3.90
C LEU A 121 -11.96 -18.92 -4.97
N LYS A 122 -11.49 -20.09 -4.56
CA LYS A 122 -10.96 -21.12 -5.45
C LYS A 122 -11.88 -22.32 -5.50
N LEU A 123 -12.13 -22.84 -6.69
CA LEU A 123 -12.81 -24.12 -6.89
C LEU A 123 -11.78 -25.20 -7.19
N GLY A 124 -11.98 -26.40 -6.64
CA GLY A 124 -11.10 -27.53 -6.89
C GLY A 124 -11.72 -28.84 -6.42
N LYS A 125 -11.12 -29.96 -6.82
CA LYS A 125 -11.50 -31.27 -6.27
C LYS A 125 -11.23 -31.29 -4.77
N PRO A 126 -12.11 -31.90 -3.95
CA PRO A 126 -11.84 -32.09 -2.54
C PRO A 126 -10.54 -32.87 -2.36
N ALA A 127 -9.71 -32.41 -1.42
CA ALA A 127 -8.45 -33.05 -1.04
C ALA A 127 -8.67 -34.44 -0.45
#